data_AF-A0A7I7SNV7-F1
#
_entry.id   AF-A0A7I7SNV7-F1
#
_cell.length_a   1.000
_cell.length_b   1.000
_cell.length_c   1.000
_cell.angle_alpha   90.00
_cell.angle_beta   90.00
_cell.angle_gamma   90.00
#
_symmetry.space_group_name_H-M   'P 1'
#
loop_
_entity.id
_entity.type
_entity.pdbx_description
1 polymer ?
#
loop_
_entity_poly.entity_id
_entity_poly.type
_entity_poly.pdbx_seq_one_letter_code
_entity_poly.pdbx_strand_id
1 'polypeptide(L)'
;MAMYSFEGRSPRVDPTAFVAPTAVLIGARSMIAAHSLVVGGTPIPDEVLVTGSPAKVKGTIAGTGAEVWVNLNPKAYQDLAQRYRMGFHEILEI
;
A
#
# COMPACT_ATOMS: atom_id res chain seq x y z
N MET A 1 -16.38 -3.34 -14.36
CA MET A 1 -14.91 -3.23 -14.36
C MET A 1 -14.35 -4.61 -14.63
N ALA A 2 -13.58 -4.79 -15.70
CA ALA A 2 -12.93 -6.08 -15.95
C ALA A 2 -11.67 -6.18 -15.06
N MET A 3 -11.54 -7.29 -14.33
CA MET A 3 -10.33 -7.60 -13.57
C MET A 3 -9.43 -8.44 -14.46
N TYR A 4 -8.20 -7.99 -14.67
CA TYR A 4 -7.22 -8.70 -15.48
C TYR A 4 -6.12 -9.27 -14.59
N SER A 5 -5.75 -10.51 -14.85
CA SER A 5 -4.54 -11.11 -14.32
C SER A 5 -3.35 -10.77 -15.22
N PHE A 6 -2.23 -10.38 -14.63
CA PHE A 6 -0.96 -10.20 -15.35
C PHE A 6 0.13 -10.98 -14.62
N GLU A 7 0.88 -11.80 -15.34
CA GLU A 7 1.96 -12.66 -14.80
C GLU A 7 1.53 -13.47 -13.54
N GLY A 8 0.31 -14.01 -13.57
CA GLY A 8 -0.25 -14.82 -12.48
C GLY A 8 -0.68 -14.01 -11.24
N ARG A 9 -0.58 -12.69 -11.27
CA ARG A 9 -1.05 -11.80 -10.20
C ARG A 9 -2.38 -11.17 -10.57
N SER A 10 -3.28 -11.10 -9.60
CA SER A 10 -4.58 -10.44 -9.74
C SER A 10 -4.80 -9.50 -8.55
N PRO A 11 -5.35 -8.30 -8.77
CA PRO A 11 -5.72 -7.41 -7.67
C PRO A 11 -6.74 -8.10 -6.76
N ARG A 12 -6.48 -8.14 -5.45
CA ARG A 12 -7.47 -8.61 -4.48
C ARG A 12 -8.24 -7.39 -3.99
N VAL A 13 -9.51 -7.33 -4.38
CA VAL A 13 -10.45 -6.32 -3.92
C VAL A 13 -11.48 -7.02 -3.06
N ASP A 14 -11.81 -6.46 -1.90
CA ASP A 14 -12.88 -6.99 -1.07
C ASP A 14 -14.19 -7.03 -1.88
N PRO A 15 -14.99 -8.13 -1.83
CA PRO A 15 -16.21 -8.25 -2.63
C PRO A 15 -17.23 -7.12 -2.40
N THR A 16 -17.17 -6.45 -1.24
CA THR A 16 -18.07 -5.35 -0.87
C THR A 16 -17.53 -3.96 -1.21
N ALA A 17 -16.29 -3.86 -1.67
CA ALA A 17 -15.67 -2.57 -1.96
C ALA A 17 -16.22 -1.96 -3.26
N PHE A 18 -16.56 -0.67 -3.19
CA PHE A 18 -16.82 0.13 -4.38
C PHE A 18 -15.50 0.49 -5.07
N VAL A 19 -15.37 0.16 -6.35
CA VAL A 19 -14.23 0.57 -7.20
C VAL A 19 -14.71 1.62 -8.18
N ALA A 20 -14.19 2.83 -8.05
CA ALA A 20 -14.52 3.93 -8.95
C ALA A 20 -14.11 3.58 -10.41
N PRO A 21 -14.88 4.01 -11.42
CA PRO A 21 -14.52 3.80 -12.83
C PRO A 21 -13.15 4.38 -13.22
N THR A 22 -12.69 5.40 -12.50
CA THR A 22 -11.40 6.08 -12.70
C THR A 22 -10.27 5.54 -11.81
N ALA A 23 -10.52 4.47 -11.05
CA ALA A 23 -9.52 3.88 -10.16
C ALA A 23 -8.29 3.42 -10.94
N VAL A 24 -7.12 3.57 -10.30
CA VAL A 24 -5.83 3.15 -10.83
C VAL A 24 -5.31 1.97 -10.02
N LEU A 25 -4.82 0.96 -10.72
CA LEU A 25 -4.13 -0.16 -10.08
C LEU A 25 -2.70 0.24 -9.72
N ILE A 26 -2.33 0.04 -8.45
CA ILE A 26 -0.96 0.21 -7.96
C ILE A 26 -0.31 -1.17 -7.91
N GLY A 27 0.85 -1.30 -8.54
CA GLY A 27 1.62 -2.54 -8.52
C GLY A 27 2.04 -2.98 -7.11
N ALA A 28 2.24 -4.29 -6.96
CA ALA A 28 2.60 -4.91 -5.70
C ALA A 28 3.92 -4.32 -5.17
N ARG A 29 3.97 -4.11 -3.85
CA ARG A 29 5.16 -3.62 -3.13
C ARG A 29 5.67 -2.24 -3.60
N SER A 30 4.90 -1.50 -4.40
CA SER A 30 5.22 -0.12 -4.74
C SER A 30 4.94 0.86 -3.60
N MET A 31 5.74 1.91 -3.49
CA MET A 31 5.56 2.98 -2.52
C MET A 31 5.15 4.27 -3.22
N ILE A 32 4.03 4.85 -2.78
CA ILE A 32 3.62 6.21 -3.13
C ILE A 32 4.14 7.15 -2.06
N ALA A 33 5.07 8.05 -2.42
CA ALA A 33 5.65 8.99 -1.48
C ALA A 33 4.59 9.97 -0.97
N ALA A 34 4.81 10.47 0.26
CA ALA A 34 3.94 11.47 0.87
C ALA A 34 3.66 12.65 -0.07
N HIS A 35 2.43 13.18 -0.01
CA HIS A 35 1.94 14.29 -0.85
C HIS A 35 1.86 14.01 -2.36
N SER A 36 1.97 12.76 -2.82
CA SER A 36 1.82 12.46 -4.24
C SER A 36 0.35 12.37 -4.68
N LEU A 37 0.06 12.82 -5.91
CA LEU A 37 -1.27 12.74 -6.52
C LEU A 37 -1.26 11.77 -7.71
N VAL A 38 -1.82 10.59 -7.52
CA VAL A 38 -2.01 9.61 -8.60
C VAL A 38 -3.27 9.99 -9.38
N VAL A 39 -3.09 10.34 -10.65
CA VAL A 39 -4.19 10.67 -11.55
C VAL A 39 -4.68 9.42 -12.30
N GLY A 40 -5.93 9.44 -12.77
CA GLY A 40 -6.51 8.33 -13.53
C GLY A 40 -5.64 7.90 -14.71
N GLY A 41 -5.50 6.59 -14.92
CA GLY A 41 -4.67 6.01 -15.99
C GLY A 41 -3.16 6.00 -15.75
N THR A 42 -2.66 6.44 -14.58
CA THR A 42 -1.20 6.40 -14.29
C THR A 42 -0.72 4.94 -14.23
N PRO A 43 0.21 4.49 -15.10
CA PRO A 43 0.76 3.15 -15.02
C PRO A 43 1.77 3.06 -13.86
N ILE A 44 1.47 2.23 -12.85
CA ILE A 44 2.35 2.01 -11.70
C ILE A 44 2.69 0.52 -11.63
N PRO A 45 3.89 0.11 -12.07
CA PRO A 45 4.32 -1.28 -11.99
C PRO A 45 4.62 -1.71 -10.56
N ASP A 46 5.03 -2.97 -10.38
CA ASP A 46 5.46 -3.51 -9.11
C ASP A 46 6.82 -2.92 -8.68
N GLU A 47 7.08 -2.92 -7.37
CA GLU A 47 8.40 -2.63 -6.78
C GLU A 47 8.99 -1.25 -7.15
N VAL A 48 8.17 -0.22 -7.33
CA VAL A 48 8.64 1.14 -7.65
C VAL A 48 8.31 2.19 -6.59
N LEU A 49 9.18 3.21 -6.52
CA LEU A 49 8.92 4.45 -5.81
C LEU A 49 8.25 5.45 -6.77
N VAL A 50 7.12 6.01 -6.33
CA VAL A 50 6.33 7.00 -7.07
C VAL A 50 6.27 8.30 -6.28
N THR A 51 6.44 9.45 -6.96
CA THR A 51 6.52 10.76 -6.29
C THR A 51 5.82 11.87 -7.07
N GLY A 52 5.31 12.88 -6.36
CA GLY A 52 4.94 14.18 -6.93
C GLY A 52 3.46 14.35 -7.28
N SER A 53 3.11 15.54 -7.79
CA SER A 53 1.76 15.90 -8.23
C SER A 53 1.85 16.64 -9.58
N PRO A 54 1.49 16.01 -10.72
CA PRO A 54 1.04 14.63 -10.85
C PRO A 54 2.16 13.62 -10.54
N ALA A 55 1.78 12.47 -9.98
CA ALA A 55 2.71 11.44 -9.56
C ALA A 55 3.41 10.78 -10.75
N LYS A 56 4.71 10.54 -10.62
CA LYS A 56 5.54 9.86 -11.62
C LYS A 56 6.37 8.75 -10.96
N VAL A 57 6.60 7.67 -11.72
CA VAL A 57 7.55 6.62 -11.32
C VAL A 57 8.95 7.21 -11.30
N LYS A 58 9.61 7.13 -10.14
CA LYS A 58 10.99 7.58 -9.95
C LYS A 58 12.00 6.48 -10.26
N GLY A 59 11.61 5.22 -10.06
CA GLY A 59 12.45 4.04 -10.28
C GLY A 59 12.09 2.91 -9.32
N THR A 60 12.89 1.84 -9.31
CA THR A 60 12.71 0.72 -8.38
C THR A 60 12.91 1.15 -6.93
N ILE A 61 12.24 0.47 -5.98
CA ILE A 61 12.49 0.64 -4.55
C ILE A 61 13.80 -0.02 -4.10
N ALA A 62 14.33 -0.99 -4.85
CA ALA A 62 15.49 -1.78 -4.44
C ALA A 62 16.71 -0.90 -4.13
N GLY A 63 17.31 -1.10 -2.96
CA GLY A 63 18.45 -0.32 -2.48
C GLY A 63 18.10 1.09 -2.00
N THR A 64 16.82 1.44 -1.92
CA THR A 64 16.35 2.74 -1.41
C THR A 64 15.77 2.60 0.00
N GLY A 65 15.61 3.72 0.71
CA GLY A 65 14.88 3.73 1.97
C GLY A 65 13.42 3.26 1.84
N ALA A 66 12.82 3.35 0.64
CA ALA A 66 11.45 2.88 0.42
C ALA A 66 11.30 1.38 0.61
N GLU A 67 12.30 0.59 0.21
CA GLU A 67 12.31 -0.87 0.37
C GLU A 67 12.20 -1.28 1.84
N VAL A 68 12.93 -0.59 2.72
CA VAL A 68 12.91 -0.84 4.16
C VAL A 68 11.48 -0.68 4.71
N TRP A 69 10.82 0.42 4.39
CA TRP A 69 9.46 0.68 4.85
C TRP A 69 8.43 -0.30 4.28
N VAL A 70 8.53 -0.65 2.99
CA VAL A 70 7.63 -1.64 2.36
C VAL A 70 7.77 -3.01 3.03
N ASN A 71 8.98 -3.40 3.41
CA ASN A 71 9.24 -4.66 4.10
C ASN A 71 8.76 -4.66 5.56
N LEU A 72 8.96 -3.56 6.29
CA LEU A 72 8.78 -3.55 7.74
C LEU A 72 7.38 -3.10 8.19
N ASN A 73 6.80 -2.10 7.54
CA ASN A 73 5.59 -1.44 8.05
C ASN A 73 4.38 -2.37 8.19
N PRO A 74 4.05 -3.26 7.22
CA PRO A 74 2.87 -4.11 7.33
C PRO A 74 2.89 -4.96 8.61
N LYS A 75 4.03 -5.60 8.88
CA LYS A 75 4.21 -6.43 10.08
C LYS A 75 4.24 -5.58 11.35
N ALA A 76 4.92 -4.43 11.32
CA ALA A 76 5.01 -3.54 12.48
C ALA A 76 3.63 -3.08 12.97
N TYR A 77 2.70 -2.74 12.06
CA TYR A 77 1.33 -2.37 12.43
C TYR A 77 0.51 -3.55 12.95
N GLN A 78 0.67 -4.74 12.38
CA GLN A 78 0.03 -5.96 12.90
C GLN A 78 0.51 -6.26 14.32
N ASP A 79 1.80 -6.15 14.59
CA ASP A 79 2.39 -6.36 15.91
C ASP A 79 1.94 -5.31 16.92
N LEU A 80 1.85 -4.04 16.50
CA LEU A 80 1.29 -2.97 17.31
C LEU A 80 -0.17 -3.27 17.68
N ALA A 81 -1.00 -3.68 16.71
CA ALA A 81 -2.40 -4.03 16.96
C ALA A 81 -2.53 -5.20 17.96
N GLN A 82 -1.70 -6.24 17.82
CA GLN A 82 -1.69 -7.37 18.75
C GLN A 82 -1.24 -6.96 20.15
N ARG A 83 -0.19 -6.12 20.27
CA ARG A 83 0.27 -5.59 21.55
C ARG A 83 -0.84 -4.81 22.27
N TYR A 84 -1.54 -3.92 21.57
CA TYR A 84 -2.66 -3.20 22.17
C TYR A 84 -3.79 -4.15 22.57
N ARG A 85 -4.19 -5.06 21.68
CA ARG A 85 -5.26 -6.04 21.98
C ARG A 85 -4.99 -6.87 23.23
N MET A 86 -3.74 -7.28 23.46
CA MET A 86 -3.36 -8.17 24.57
C MET A 86 -2.90 -7.41 25.82
N GLY A 87 -2.40 -6.19 25.67
CA GLY A 87 -1.76 -5.43 26.75
C GLY A 87 -2.72 -4.60 27.60
N PHE A 88 -3.94 -4.36 27.13
CA PHE A 88 -4.95 -3.64 27.93
C PHE A 88 -5.51 -4.52 29.04
N HIS A 89 -5.46 -4.02 30.26
CA HIS A 89 -6.17 -4.57 31.40
C HIS A 89 -6.78 -3.43 32.22
N GLU A 90 -7.93 -3.69 32.81
CA GLU A 90 -8.61 -2.75 33.70
C GLU A 90 -7.82 -2.61 35.00
N ILE A 91 -7.65 -1.37 35.48
CA ILE A 91 -7.04 -1.09 36.78
C ILE A 91 -8.20 -0.75 37.72
N LEU A 92 -8.40 -1.58 38.74
CA LEU A 92 -9.62 -1.54 39.57
C LEU A 92 -9.54 -0.60 40.78
N GLU A 93 -8.38 -0.03 41.13
CA GLU A 93 -8.22 0.94 42.22
C GLU A 93 -7.08 1.93 41.93
N ILE A 94 -7.17 3.14 42.50
CA ILE A 94 -6.12 4.19 42.52
C ILE A 94 -5.32 4.07 43.81
#